data_AF-A0A9X2DLF5-F1
#
_entry.id   AF-A0A9X2DLF5-F1
#
_cell.length_a   1.000
_cell.length_b   1.000
_cell.length_c   1.000
_cell.angle_alpha   90.00
_cell.angle_beta   90.00
_cell.angle_gamma   90.00
#
_symmetry.space_group_name_H-M   'P 1'
#
loop_
_entity.id
_entity.type
_entity.pdbx_description
1 polymer ?
#
loop_
_entity_poly.entity_id
_entity_poly.type
_entity_poly.pdbx_seq_one_letter_code
_entity_poly.pdbx_strand_id
1 'polypeptide(L)'
;MWFILTILIFIVTIGVTIGGLLVAPKEQVRPVQLVLLTVCFTFLCYLGMITGMFLTGWISLWLLDYLVAVVALLFIVASMRRFHPTLGFFHPEDRIVVSLLALLFFLMGVEWGLIELRTFFTLFVSALFAAALILGVFIQIQIRQILWRYSYIAFTPLVWLLFVTVMKLL
;
A
#
# COMPACT_ATOMS: atom_id res chain seq x y z
N MET A 1 7.99 -11.85 17.26
CA MET A 1 6.68 -11.20 17.57
C MET A 1 6.62 -9.76 17.05
N TRP A 2 7.61 -8.92 17.36
CA TRP A 2 7.66 -7.54 16.83
C TRP A 2 7.63 -7.45 15.29
N PHE A 3 8.38 -8.31 14.60
CA PHE A 3 8.44 -8.29 13.12
C PHE A 3 7.08 -8.53 12.44
N ILE A 4 6.33 -9.54 12.89
CA ILE A 4 4.99 -9.85 12.36
C ILE A 4 4.03 -8.68 12.61
N LEU A 5 4.11 -8.04 13.78
CA LEU A 5 3.29 -6.88 14.11
C LEU A 5 3.61 -5.69 13.19
N THR A 6 4.89 -5.44 12.91
CA THR A 6 5.31 -4.40 11.95
C THR A 6 4.77 -4.70 10.54
N ILE A 7 4.87 -5.95 10.07
CA ILE A 7 4.28 -6.37 8.78
C ILE A 7 2.78 -6.06 8.75
N LEU A 8 2.03 -6.49 9.77
CA LEU A 8 0.58 -6.31 9.82
C LEU A 8 0.18 -4.83 9.85
N ILE A 9 0.88 -4.01 10.65
CA ILE A 9 0.65 -2.55 10.69
C ILE A 9 0.95 -1.93 9.33
N PHE A 10 2.03 -2.34 8.67
CA PHE A 10 2.40 -1.85 7.34
C PHE A 10 1.35 -2.21 6.29
N ILE A 11 0.86 -3.44 6.27
CA ILE A 11 -0.23 -3.86 5.37
C ILE A 11 -1.49 -3.04 5.61
N VAL A 12 -1.91 -2.90 6.88
CA VAL A 12 -3.12 -2.15 7.21
C VAL A 12 -2.98 -0.70 6.81
N THR A 13 -1.85 -0.07 7.10
CA THR A 13 -1.63 1.34 6.74
C THR A 13 -1.53 1.55 5.24
N ILE A 14 -0.88 0.65 4.49
CA ILE A 14 -0.90 0.69 3.02
C ILE A 14 -2.33 0.51 2.48
N GLY A 15 -3.09 -0.45 3.00
CA GLY A 15 -4.48 -0.67 2.61
C GLY A 15 -5.34 0.57 2.85
N VAL A 16 -5.25 1.15 4.05
CA VAL A 16 -5.93 2.41 4.40
C VAL A 16 -5.48 3.54 3.48
N THR A 17 -4.18 3.64 3.19
CA THR A 17 -3.60 4.69 2.36
C THR A 17 -4.13 4.62 0.93
N ILE A 18 -4.06 3.45 0.30
CA ILE A 18 -4.53 3.28 -1.07
C ILE A 18 -6.04 3.44 -1.14
N GLY A 19 -6.78 2.90 -0.17
CA GLY A 19 -8.22 3.09 -0.06
C GLY A 19 -8.59 4.56 0.00
N GLY A 20 -7.86 5.35 0.80
CA GLY A 20 -8.04 6.80 0.85
C GLY A 20 -7.66 7.50 -0.47
N LEU A 21 -6.55 7.10 -1.11
CA LEU A 21 -6.14 7.69 -2.39
C LEU A 21 -7.13 7.40 -3.53
N LEU A 22 -7.87 6.28 -3.48
CA LEU A 22 -8.93 5.97 -4.44
C LEU A 22 -10.12 6.94 -4.34
N VAL A 23 -10.33 7.57 -3.19
CA VAL A 23 -11.38 8.59 -2.95
C VAL A 23 -10.87 10.00 -3.28
N ALA A 24 -9.58 10.16 -3.54
CA ALA A 24 -9.00 11.44 -3.89
C ALA A 24 -9.59 12.06 -5.18
N PRO A 25 -9.85 11.29 -6.26
CA PRO A 25 -10.65 11.77 -7.38
C PRO A 25 -12.06 12.16 -6.91
N LYS A 26 -12.63 13.21 -7.52
CA LYS A 26 -14.05 13.55 -7.30
C LYS A 26 -15.03 12.49 -7.83
N GLU A 27 -14.54 11.48 -8.53
CA GLU A 27 -15.32 10.32 -8.97
C GLU A 27 -15.66 9.38 -7.82
N GLN A 28 -16.78 8.66 -7.98
CA GLN A 28 -17.18 7.63 -7.04
C GLN A 28 -16.30 6.39 -7.21
N VAL A 29 -15.80 5.86 -6.09
CA VAL A 29 -15.01 4.62 -6.09
C VAL A 29 -15.89 3.47 -6.54
N ARG A 30 -15.48 2.79 -7.62
CA ARG A 30 -16.22 1.63 -8.13
C ARG A 30 -15.82 0.40 -7.31
N PRO A 31 -16.77 -0.44 -6.87
CA PRO A 31 -16.45 -1.66 -6.11
C PRO A 31 -15.53 -2.61 -6.90
N VAL A 32 -15.64 -2.60 -8.24
CA VAL A 32 -14.77 -3.37 -9.13
C VAL A 32 -13.29 -3.00 -8.96
N GLN A 33 -12.97 -1.73 -8.70
CA GLN A 33 -11.58 -1.29 -8.48
C GLN A 33 -11.01 -1.85 -7.17
N LEU A 34 -11.83 -1.93 -6.11
CA LEU A 34 -11.41 -2.49 -4.82
C LEU A 34 -11.12 -3.99 -4.93
N VAL A 35 -12.00 -4.72 -5.63
CA VAL A 35 -11.81 -6.16 -5.88
C VAL A 35 -10.56 -6.38 -6.73
N LEU A 36 -10.39 -5.63 -7.82
CA LEU A 36 -9.23 -5.76 -8.70
C LEU A 36 -7.92 -5.47 -7.95
N LEU A 37 -7.89 -4.43 -7.12
CA LEU A 37 -6.71 -4.09 -6.33
C LEU A 37 -6.39 -5.17 -5.29
N THR A 38 -7.40 -5.75 -4.64
CA THR A 38 -7.22 -6.84 -3.68
C THR A 38 -6.70 -8.11 -4.35
N VAL A 39 -7.24 -8.46 -5.52
CA VAL A 39 -6.77 -9.60 -6.31
C VAL A 39 -5.34 -9.36 -6.78
N CYS A 40 -5.04 -8.15 -7.28
CA CYS A 40 -3.69 -7.76 -7.69
C CYS A 40 -2.69 -7.84 -6.53
N PHE A 41 -3.04 -7.31 -5.36
CA PHE A 41 -2.25 -7.42 -4.13
C PHE A 41 -1.97 -8.89 -3.79
N THR A 42 -3.01 -9.72 -3.75
CA THR A 42 -2.89 -11.15 -3.42
C THR A 42 -1.97 -11.85 -4.42
N PHE A 43 -2.19 -11.63 -5.71
CA PHE A 43 -1.41 -12.24 -6.79
C PHE A 43 0.06 -11.85 -6.72
N LEU A 44 0.37 -10.56 -6.60
CA LEU A 44 1.75 -10.07 -6.54
C LEU A 44 2.46 -10.49 -5.25
N CYS A 45 1.79 -10.43 -4.11
CA CYS A 45 2.38 -10.90 -2.86
C CYS A 45 2.62 -12.41 -2.88
N TYR A 46 1.72 -13.19 -3.49
CA TYR A 46 1.89 -14.63 -3.63
C TYR A 46 3.08 -14.97 -4.55
N LEU A 47 3.24 -14.26 -5.67
CA LEU A 47 4.43 -14.37 -6.52
C LEU A 47 5.70 -13.98 -5.76
N GLY A 48 5.67 -12.86 -5.04
CA GLY A 48 6.75 -12.41 -4.18
C GLY A 48 7.15 -13.47 -3.17
N MET A 49 6.18 -14.07 -2.46
CA MET A 49 6.41 -15.13 -1.49
C MET A 49 7.12 -16.32 -2.10
N ILE A 50 6.64 -16.81 -3.25
CA ILE A 50 7.30 -17.92 -3.97
C ILE A 50 8.75 -17.55 -4.30
N THR A 51 9.00 -16.34 -4.82
CA THR A 51 10.37 -15.90 -5.12
C THR A 51 11.24 -15.78 -3.86
N GLY A 52 10.69 -15.29 -2.75
CA GLY A 52 11.38 -15.18 -1.47
C GLY A 52 11.81 -16.55 -0.93
N MET A 53 10.99 -17.59 -1.11
CA MET A 53 11.33 -18.95 -0.69
C MET A 53 12.59 -19.49 -1.38
N PHE A 54 12.86 -19.10 -2.63
CA PHE A 54 14.07 -19.50 -3.35
C PHE A 54 15.31 -18.66 -3.00
N LEU A 55 15.11 -17.48 -2.41
CA LEU A 55 16.17 -16.53 -2.05
C LEU A 55 16.67 -16.72 -0.60
N THR A 56 16.05 -17.63 0.15
CA THR A 56 16.38 -17.94 1.54
C THR A 56 17.87 -18.25 1.69
N GLY A 57 18.62 -17.35 2.33
CA GLY A 57 20.06 -17.47 2.57
C GLY A 57 20.97 -16.56 1.73
N TRP A 58 20.47 -15.96 0.63
CA TRP A 58 21.26 -15.06 -0.22
C TRP A 58 21.06 -13.58 0.13
N ILE A 59 19.87 -13.22 0.65
CA ILE A 59 19.48 -11.83 0.90
C ILE A 59 19.24 -11.63 2.40
N SER A 60 19.84 -10.57 2.95
CA SER A 60 19.59 -10.12 4.32
C SER A 60 18.21 -9.49 4.42
N LEU A 61 17.41 -9.89 5.43
CA LEU A 61 16.10 -9.30 5.72
C LEU A 61 16.16 -7.77 5.85
N TRP A 62 17.23 -7.26 6.47
CA TRP A 62 17.50 -5.84 6.62
C TRP A 62 17.60 -5.07 5.30
N LEU A 63 18.19 -5.68 4.27
CA LEU A 63 18.29 -5.08 2.95
C LEU A 63 16.90 -4.94 2.32
N LEU A 64 16.07 -5.97 2.50
CA LEU A 64 14.72 -5.98 1.95
C LEU A 64 13.83 -4.95 2.65
N ASP A 65 13.90 -4.84 3.98
CA ASP A 65 13.18 -3.82 4.74
C ASP A 65 13.55 -2.41 4.29
N TYR A 66 14.84 -2.15 4.10
CA TYR A 66 15.33 -0.89 3.56
C TYR A 66 14.78 -0.63 2.15
N LEU A 67 14.80 -1.64 1.27
CA LEU A 67 14.31 -1.51 -0.10
C LEU A 67 12.80 -1.26 -0.14
N VAL A 68 12.02 -1.96 0.69
CA VAL A 68 10.57 -1.71 0.87
C VAL A 68 10.32 -0.28 1.32
N ALA A 69 11.09 0.22 2.29
CA ALA A 69 10.95 1.59 2.77
C ALA A 69 11.30 2.63 1.70
N VAL A 70 12.37 2.42 0.92
CA VAL A 70 12.74 3.30 -0.21
C VAL A 70 11.64 3.32 -1.26
N VAL A 71 11.08 2.17 -1.64
CA VAL A 71 9.99 2.10 -2.61
C VAL A 71 8.72 2.77 -2.07
N ALA A 72 8.42 2.64 -0.77
CA ALA A 72 7.31 3.32 -0.14
C ALA A 72 7.47 4.85 -0.16
N LEU A 73 8.67 5.37 0.11
CA LEU A 73 8.99 6.80 -0.01
C LEU A 73 8.85 7.28 -1.46
N LEU A 74 9.37 6.51 -2.43
CA LEU A 74 9.21 6.82 -3.85
C LEU A 74 7.73 6.85 -4.26
N PHE A 75 6.92 5.92 -3.73
CA PHE A 75 5.48 5.91 -3.94
C PHE A 75 4.83 7.18 -3.40
N ILE A 76 5.14 7.60 -2.16
CA ILE A 76 4.63 8.85 -1.57
C ILE A 76 5.00 10.06 -2.44
N VAL A 77 6.26 10.16 -2.85
CA VAL A 77 6.74 11.27 -3.71
C VAL A 77 6.05 11.25 -5.07
N ALA A 78 5.87 10.07 -5.68
CA ALA A 78 5.19 9.93 -6.95
C ALA A 78 3.70 10.34 -6.85
N SER A 79 3.01 9.94 -5.78
CA SER A 79 1.64 10.37 -5.50
C SER A 79 1.53 11.88 -5.31
N MET A 80 2.44 12.50 -4.55
CA MET A 80 2.45 13.95 -4.34
C MET A 80 2.68 14.73 -5.64
N ARG A 81 3.61 14.28 -6.49
CA ARG A 81 3.98 14.99 -7.73
C ARG A 81 2.93 14.90 -8.83
N ARG A 82 2.13 13.82 -8.85
CA ARG A 82 1.19 13.50 -9.93
C ARG A 82 -0.25 13.87 -9.62
N PHE A 83 -0.54 14.25 -8.37
CA PHE A 83 -1.86 14.73 -8.00
C PHE A 83 -2.04 16.18 -8.45
N HIS A 84 -3.12 16.47 -9.17
CA HIS A 84 -3.47 17.85 -9.53
C HIS A 84 -4.28 18.50 -8.40
N PRO A 85 -3.74 19.47 -7.64
CA PRO A 85 -4.43 20.08 -6.50
C PRO A 85 -5.65 20.90 -6.91
N THR A 86 -5.66 21.48 -8.12
CA THR A 86 -6.74 22.32 -8.63
C THR A 86 -7.94 21.50 -9.09
N LEU A 87 -7.68 20.37 -9.76
CA LEU A 87 -8.72 19.51 -10.32
C LEU A 87 -9.11 18.36 -9.37
N GLY A 88 -8.24 18.04 -8.40
CA GLY A 88 -8.49 17.03 -7.38
C GLY A 88 -8.53 15.62 -7.94
N PHE A 89 -7.65 15.28 -8.88
CA PHE A 89 -7.55 13.92 -9.44
C PHE A 89 -6.11 13.52 -9.78
N PHE A 90 -5.87 12.21 -9.84
CA PHE A 90 -4.67 11.59 -10.40
C PHE A 90 -4.88 11.33 -11.89
N HIS A 91 -3.88 11.63 -12.73
CA HIS A 91 -4.00 11.36 -14.16
C HIS A 91 -4.24 9.86 -14.40
N PRO A 92 -5.30 9.46 -15.13
CA PRO A 92 -5.62 8.05 -15.36
C PRO A 92 -4.52 7.27 -16.07
N GLU A 93 -3.70 7.97 -16.85
CA GLU A 93 -2.60 7.39 -17.64
C GLU A 93 -1.29 7.22 -16.84
N ASP A 94 -1.27 7.60 -15.56
CA ASP A 94 -0.06 7.57 -14.75
C ASP A 94 0.31 6.16 -14.27
N ARG A 95 0.96 5.42 -15.18
CA ARG A 95 1.46 4.06 -14.94
C ARG A 95 2.51 3.97 -13.83
N ILE A 96 3.22 5.06 -13.50
CA ILE A 96 4.31 5.03 -12.51
C ILE A 96 3.81 4.74 -11.10
N VAL A 97 2.67 5.32 -10.69
CA VAL A 97 2.13 5.09 -9.33
C VAL A 97 1.70 3.64 -9.19
N VAL A 98 1.08 3.09 -10.23
CA VAL A 98 0.65 1.68 -10.27
C VAL A 98 1.85 0.74 -10.32
N SER A 99 2.91 1.06 -11.06
CA SER A 99 4.11 0.22 -11.13
C SER A 99 4.90 0.22 -9.82
N LEU A 100 5.04 1.37 -9.16
CA LEU A 100 5.63 1.45 -7.82
C LEU A 100 4.82 0.67 -6.79
N LEU A 101 3.49 0.74 -6.88
CA LEU A 101 2.61 -0.02 -6.01
C LEU A 101 2.74 -1.53 -6.24
N ALA A 102 2.77 -1.96 -7.50
CA ALA A 102 2.97 -3.37 -7.85
C ALA A 102 4.33 -3.90 -7.37
N LEU A 103 5.39 -3.09 -7.52
CA LEU A 103 6.71 -3.40 -7.00
C LEU A 103 6.68 -3.53 -5.47
N LEU A 104 6.00 -2.62 -4.78
CA LEU A 104 5.88 -2.64 -3.33
C LEU A 104 5.15 -3.91 -2.84
N PHE A 105 4.04 -4.29 -3.47
CA PHE A 105 3.33 -5.53 -3.15
C PHE A 105 4.19 -6.77 -3.39
N PHE A 106 4.91 -6.80 -4.50
CA PHE A 106 5.82 -7.91 -4.80
C PHE A 106 6.91 -8.04 -3.73
N LEU A 107 7.57 -6.93 -3.35
CA LEU A 107 8.63 -6.94 -2.33
C LEU A 107 8.11 -7.34 -0.95
N MET A 108 6.91 -6.91 -0.57
CA MET A 108 6.26 -7.39 0.65
C MET A 108 6.06 -8.91 0.62
N GLY A 109 5.64 -9.46 -0.52
CA GLY A 109 5.57 -10.91 -0.70
C GLY A 109 6.92 -11.59 -0.49
N VAL A 110 8.00 -11.06 -1.08
CA VAL A 110 9.37 -11.59 -0.94
C VAL A 110 9.78 -11.65 0.54
N GLU A 111 9.47 -10.61 1.30
CA GLU A 111 9.76 -10.52 2.74
C GLU A 111 9.13 -11.68 3.51
N TRP A 112 7.86 -11.97 3.22
CA TRP A 112 7.12 -13.05 3.86
C TRP A 112 7.69 -14.41 3.50
N GLY A 113 8.09 -14.59 2.23
CA GLY A 113 8.75 -15.81 1.76
C GLY A 113 10.06 -16.09 2.49
N LEU A 114 10.88 -15.06 2.74
CA LEU A 114 12.15 -15.19 3.47
C LEU A 114 11.96 -15.53 4.97
N ILE A 115 10.85 -15.12 5.56
CA ILE A 115 10.51 -15.39 6.98
C ILE A 115 9.69 -16.69 7.11
N GLU A 116 9.60 -17.47 6.03
CA GLU A 116 8.87 -18.74 5.97
C GLU A 116 7.35 -18.59 6.25
N LEU A 117 6.79 -17.40 6.03
CA LEU A 117 5.35 -17.15 6.11
C LEU A 117 4.68 -17.60 4.81
N ARG A 118 3.93 -18.70 4.90
CA ARG A 118 3.38 -19.41 3.73
C ARG A 118 1.98 -18.93 3.33
N THR A 119 1.37 -19.66 2.41
CA THR A 119 0.07 -19.40 1.79
C THR A 119 -1.03 -18.95 2.75
N PHE A 120 -1.23 -19.63 3.89
CA PHE A 120 -2.28 -19.23 4.84
C PHE A 120 -2.10 -17.80 5.38
N PHE A 121 -0.85 -17.40 5.64
CA PHE A 121 -0.55 -16.04 6.07
C PHE A 121 -0.87 -15.05 4.95
N THR A 122 -0.49 -15.34 3.71
CA THR A 122 -0.77 -14.46 2.56
C THR A 122 -2.27 -14.26 2.31
N LEU A 123 -3.08 -15.31 2.47
CA LEU A 123 -4.54 -15.24 2.35
C LEU A 123 -5.19 -14.47 3.50
N PHE A 124 -4.70 -14.65 4.73
CA PHE A 124 -5.16 -13.87 5.88
C PHE A 124 -4.84 -12.37 5.68
N VAL A 125 -3.62 -12.08 5.26
CA VAL A 125 -3.14 -10.72 4.99
C VAL A 125 -3.90 -10.08 3.82
N SER A 126 -4.26 -10.83 2.78
CA SER A 126 -5.07 -10.28 1.68
C SER A 126 -6.49 -9.93 2.12
N ALA A 127 -7.11 -10.75 2.97
CA ALA A 127 -8.40 -10.42 3.58
C ALA A 127 -8.29 -9.17 4.47
N LEU A 128 -7.23 -9.07 5.27
CA LEU A 128 -6.94 -7.89 6.10
C LEU A 128 -6.72 -6.63 5.24
N PHE A 129 -5.98 -6.76 4.14
CA PHE A 129 -5.75 -5.68 3.19
C PHE A 129 -7.06 -5.22 2.53
N ALA A 130 -7.95 -6.15 2.15
CA ALA A 130 -9.27 -5.82 1.60
C ALA A 130 -10.12 -5.03 2.61
N ALA A 131 -10.13 -5.47 3.87
CA ALA A 131 -10.82 -4.75 4.94
C ALA A 131 -10.21 -3.35 5.17
N ALA A 132 -8.88 -3.25 5.18
CA ALA A 132 -8.16 -1.98 5.32
C ALA A 132 -8.43 -1.02 4.15
N LEU A 133 -8.55 -1.52 2.91
CA LEU A 133 -8.95 -0.73 1.75
C LEU A 133 -10.33 -0.10 1.93
N ILE A 134 -11.32 -0.91 2.32
CA ILE A 134 -12.70 -0.44 2.56
C ILE A 134 -12.71 0.60 3.69
N LEU A 135 -11.96 0.34 4.76
CA LEU A 135 -11.82 1.25 5.89
C LEU A 135 -11.17 2.58 5.45
N GLY A 136 -10.11 2.53 4.64
CA GLY A 136 -9.45 3.71 4.07
C GLY A 136 -10.37 4.56 3.20
N VAL A 137 -11.18 3.91 2.34
CA VAL A 137 -12.22 4.57 1.55
C VAL A 137 -13.22 5.27 2.49
N PHE A 138 -13.72 4.55 3.49
CA PHE A 138 -14.70 5.08 4.44
C PHE A 138 -14.16 6.30 5.19
N ILE A 139 -12.97 6.20 5.78
CA ILE A 139 -12.32 7.31 6.51
C ILE A 139 -12.17 8.52 5.58
N GLN A 140 -11.64 8.33 4.38
CA GLN A 140 -11.37 9.46 3.49
C GLN A 140 -12.66 10.14 3.01
N ILE A 141 -13.75 9.39 2.82
CA ILE A 141 -15.07 9.97 2.51
C ILE A 141 -15.51 10.90 3.65
N GLN A 142 -15.40 10.45 4.91
CA GLN A 142 -15.80 11.26 6.07
C GLN A 142 -14.94 12.54 6.19
N ILE A 143 -13.62 12.41 6.05
CA ILE A 143 -12.71 13.57 6.11
C ILE A 143 -13.06 14.57 5.00
N ARG A 144 -13.31 14.08 3.78
CA ARG A 144 -13.68 14.91 2.63
C ARG A 144 -15.00 15.65 2.84
N GLN A 145 -15.98 15.03 3.50
CA GLN A 145 -17.26 15.68 3.82
C GLN A 145 -17.10 16.81 4.83
N ILE A 146 -16.32 16.59 5.90
CA ILE A 146 -16.11 17.59 6.96
C ILE A 146 -15.29 18.77 6.44
N LEU A 147 -14.27 18.50 5.63
CA LEU A 147 -13.24 19.48 5.28
C LEU A 147 -13.19 19.79 3.77
N TRP A 148 -14.35 19.73 3.10
CA TRP A 148 -14.48 19.85 1.63
C TRP A 148 -13.81 21.08 0.98
N ARG A 149 -13.51 22.13 1.75
CA ARG A 149 -12.88 23.37 1.25
C ARG A 149 -11.38 23.26 1.03
N TYR A 150 -10.70 22.27 1.61
CA TYR A 150 -9.25 22.15 1.52
C TYR A 150 -8.83 21.08 0.50
N SER A 151 -8.24 21.49 -0.61
CA SER A 151 -7.84 20.58 -1.70
C SER A 151 -6.74 19.57 -1.32
N TYR A 152 -5.90 19.90 -0.33
CA TYR A 152 -4.75 19.07 0.07
C TYR A 152 -5.10 17.85 0.93
N ILE A 153 -6.38 17.67 1.25
CA ILE A 153 -6.86 16.58 2.10
C ILE A 153 -6.72 15.21 1.44
N ALA A 154 -6.63 15.17 0.11
CA ALA A 154 -6.29 13.97 -0.64
C ALA A 154 -5.00 13.30 -0.15
N PHE A 155 -4.08 14.06 0.48
CA PHE A 155 -2.80 13.56 0.97
C PHE A 155 -2.81 13.08 2.42
N THR A 156 -3.90 13.26 3.16
CA THR A 156 -4.03 12.80 4.55
C THR A 156 -3.64 11.32 4.74
N PRO A 157 -4.02 10.40 3.84
CA PRO A 157 -3.63 8.99 3.98
C PRO A 157 -2.11 8.77 3.86
N LEU A 158 -1.39 9.60 3.07
CA LEU A 158 0.06 9.47 2.90
C LEU A 158 0.84 9.79 4.18
N VAL A 159 0.28 10.61 5.07
CA VAL A 159 0.91 10.93 6.37
C VAL A 159 1.06 9.67 7.22
N TRP A 160 0.04 8.81 7.23
CA TRP A 160 0.07 7.54 7.95
C TRP A 160 1.09 6.57 7.35
N LEU A 161 1.15 6.50 6.01
CA LEU A 161 2.15 5.68 5.32
C LEU A 161 3.57 6.15 5.64
N LEU A 162 3.80 7.47 5.66
CA LEU A 162 5.10 8.04 6.00
C LEU A 162 5.53 7.64 7.42
N PHE A 163 4.63 7.73 8.40
CA PHE A 163 4.95 7.36 9.77
C PHE A 163 5.36 5.89 9.90
N VAL A 164 4.62 4.96 9.28
CA VAL A 164 4.98 3.53 9.35
C VAL A 164 6.24 3.22 8.54
N THR A 165 6.47 3.93 7.43
CA THR A 165 7.69 3.78 6.65
C THR A 165 8.93 4.18 7.45
N VAL A 166 8.84 5.28 8.21
CA VAL A 166 9.92 5.71 9.12
C VAL A 166 10.10 4.70 10.26
N MET A 167 9.02 4.21 10.85
CA MET A 167 9.09 3.16 11.88
C MET A 167 9.73 1.86 11.37
N LYS A 168 9.57 1.54 10.08
CA LYS A 168 10.20 0.36 9.47
C LYS A 168 11.71 0.54 9.23
N LEU A 169 12.21 1.77 9.24
CA LEU A 169 13.64 2.09 9.13
C LEU A 169 14.37 2.12 10.48
N LEU A 170 13.63 2.17 11.60
CA LEU A 170 14.16 2.17 12.97
C LEU A 170 14.32 0.76 13.52
#